data_AF-A0A933CVM0-F1
#
_entry.id   AF-A0A933CVM0-F1
#
_cell.length_a   1.000
_cell.length_b   1.000
_cell.length_c   1.000
_cell.angle_alpha   90.00
_cell.angle_beta   90.00
_cell.angle_gamma   90.00
#
_symmetry.space_group_name_H-M   'P 1'
#
loop_
_entity.id
_entity.type
_entity.pdbx_description
1 polymer ?
#
loop_
_entity_poly.entity_id
_entity_poly.type
_entity_poly.pdbx_seq_one_letter_code
_entity_poly.pdbx_strand_id
1 'polypeptide(L)'
;MKLIDVILRFSRVAIIGFLFVLIISLTASERKALSAVEGSAESHFKLLDGYSLIPGSAVLVEGGYIVALFQNAEAGLYALVTFAAACDSQRCTIEDLVAYTLFSETQTAIRLAQA
;
A
#
# COMPACT_ATOMS: atom_id res chain seq x y z
N MET A 1 -4.55 -38.63 45.43
CA MET A 1 -4.42 -37.73 44.26
C MET A 1 -3.61 -38.47 43.21
N LYS A 2 -4.20 -38.79 42.05
CA LYS A 2 -3.58 -39.70 41.06
C LYS A 2 -2.62 -38.92 40.17
N LEU A 3 -1.43 -39.47 39.91
CA LEU A 3 -0.34 -38.88 39.11
C LEU A 3 -0.80 -38.34 37.74
N ILE A 4 -1.88 -38.93 37.20
CA ILE A 4 -2.54 -38.56 35.93
C ILE A 4 -3.12 -37.14 35.96
N ASP A 5 -3.67 -36.69 37.09
CA ASP A 5 -4.25 -35.33 37.22
C ASP A 5 -3.18 -34.24 37.16
N VAL A 6 -1.97 -34.54 37.62
CA VAL A 6 -0.84 -33.61 37.61
C VAL A 6 -0.30 -33.46 36.19
N ILE A 7 -0.15 -34.56 35.46
CA ILE A 7 0.31 -34.57 34.06
C ILE A 7 -0.68 -33.84 33.14
N LEU A 8 -1.99 -34.05 33.33
CA LEU A 8 -3.03 -33.35 32.58
C LEU A 8 -3.04 -31.83 32.85
N ARG A 9 -2.72 -31.39 34.08
CA ARG A 9 -2.60 -29.97 34.42
C ARG A 9 -1.38 -29.32 33.77
N PHE A 10 -0.22 -29.96 33.79
CA PHE A 10 0.98 -29.43 33.13
C PHE A 10 0.82 -29.32 31.62
N SER A 11 0.17 -30.30 30.99
CA SER A 11 -0.12 -30.28 29.55
C SER A 11 -1.01 -29.10 29.16
N ARG A 12 -2.06 -28.80 29.94
CA ARG A 12 -2.95 -27.65 29.68
C ARG A 12 -2.22 -26.31 29.79
N VAL A 13 -1.34 -26.14 30.78
CA VAL A 13 -0.57 -24.89 30.94
C VAL A 13 0.41 -24.70 29.79
N ALA A 14 1.08 -25.77 29.34
CA ALA A 14 2.00 -25.72 28.20
C ALA A 14 1.29 -25.35 26.89
N ILE A 15 0.10 -25.92 26.64
CA ILE A 15 -0.70 -25.63 25.44
C ILE A 15 -1.17 -24.17 25.44
N ILE A 16 -1.66 -23.67 26.57
CA ILE A 16 -2.11 -22.26 26.69
C ILE A 16 -0.94 -21.30 26.49
N GLY A 17 0.23 -21.59 27.06
CA GLY A 17 1.44 -20.77 26.87
C GLY A 17 1.88 -20.73 25.40
N PHE A 18 1.87 -21.87 24.72
CA PHE A 18 2.22 -21.96 23.29
C PHE A 18 1.22 -21.18 22.41
N LEU A 19 -0.08 -21.31 22.67
CA LEU A 19 -1.13 -20.54 21.99
C LEU A 19 -0.94 -19.03 22.18
N PHE A 20 -0.58 -18.59 23.38
CA PHE A 20 -0.37 -17.18 23.67
C PHE A 20 0.82 -16.60 22.89
N VAL A 21 1.93 -17.34 22.81
CA VAL A 21 3.10 -16.97 21.99
C VAL A 21 2.73 -16.90 20.50
N LEU A 22 1.95 -17.87 20.01
CA LEU A 22 1.54 -17.93 18.61
C LEU A 22 0.64 -16.76 18.21
N ILE A 23 -0.28 -16.35 19.09
CA ILE A 23 -1.15 -15.18 18.87
C ILE A 23 -0.33 -13.88 18.83
N ILE A 24 0.65 -13.71 19.74
CA ILE A 24 1.53 -12.53 19.72
C ILE A 24 2.32 -12.48 18.40
N SER A 25 2.85 -13.61 17.93
CA SER A 25 3.57 -13.68 16.65
C SER A 25 2.69 -13.37 15.43
N LEU A 26 1.41 -13.79 15.43
CA LEU A 26 0.47 -13.46 14.36
C LEU A 26 0.11 -11.96 14.34
N THR A 27 -0.05 -11.31 15.50
CA THR A 27 -0.34 -9.87 15.58
C THR A 27 0.87 -8.96 15.32
N ALA A 28 2.09 -9.50 15.38
CA ALA A 28 3.32 -8.76 15.10
C ALA A 28 3.64 -8.67 13.59
N SER A 29 2.90 -9.37 12.73
CA SER A 29 3.18 -9.41 11.28
C SER A 29 2.55 -8.28 10.47
N GLU A 30 1.77 -7.37 11.07
CA GLU A 30 1.08 -6.27 10.34
C GLU A 30 1.58 -4.85 10.70
N ARG A 31 2.69 -4.69 11.41
CA ARG A 31 3.27 -3.35 11.69
C ARG A 31 4.73 -3.27 11.25
N LYS A 32 4.96 -3.20 9.94
CA LYS A 32 6.25 -2.75 9.40
C LYS A 32 6.06 -1.59 8.43
N ALA A 33 6.43 -0.42 8.96
CA ALA A 33 6.76 0.84 8.30
C ALA A 33 5.61 1.63 7.64
N LEU A 34 4.79 2.30 8.47
CA LEU A 34 4.23 3.60 8.12
C LEU A 34 5.01 4.66 8.92
N SER A 35 6.12 5.11 8.37
CA SER A 35 6.87 6.24 8.92
C SER A 35 7.26 7.19 7.80
N ALA A 36 6.68 8.39 7.89
CA ALA A 36 7.03 9.63 7.19
C ALA A 36 6.78 9.67 5.69
N VAL A 37 5.87 10.55 5.25
CA VAL A 37 6.22 11.81 4.57
C VAL A 37 5.04 12.76 4.75
N GLU A 38 5.21 13.82 5.54
CA GLU A 38 4.44 15.07 5.39
C GLU A 38 4.94 15.73 4.10
N GLY A 39 4.18 15.62 3.01
CA GLY A 39 4.51 16.23 1.73
C GLY A 39 3.42 17.20 1.36
N SER A 40 3.71 18.49 1.44
CA SER A 40 2.84 19.58 0.97
C SER A 40 2.36 19.34 -0.48
N ALA A 41 1.06 19.57 -0.73
CA ALA A 41 0.34 19.34 -1.99
C ALA A 41 1.01 19.95 -3.24
N GLU A 42 1.85 20.98 -3.09
CA GLU A 42 2.59 21.60 -4.19
C GLU A 42 3.79 20.75 -4.69
N SER A 43 4.23 19.76 -3.91
CA SER A 43 5.34 18.85 -4.26
C SER A 43 4.90 17.60 -5.03
N HIS A 44 3.60 17.35 -5.11
CA HIS A 44 3.07 16.06 -5.55
C HIS A 44 3.17 15.85 -7.06
N PHE A 45 3.02 16.90 -7.86
CA PHE A 45 3.23 16.81 -9.31
C PHE A 45 4.70 16.71 -9.70
N LYS A 46 5.64 17.19 -8.87
CA LYS A 46 7.08 17.03 -9.09
C LYS A 46 7.52 15.56 -9.05
N LEU A 47 6.73 14.68 -8.42
CA LEU A 47 6.97 13.23 -8.47
C LEU A 47 7.04 12.71 -9.91
N LEU A 48 6.23 13.30 -10.79
CA LEU A 48 6.11 12.87 -12.18
C LEU A 48 7.10 13.59 -13.12
N ASP A 49 8.04 14.36 -12.58
CA ASP A 49 9.12 14.93 -13.38
C ASP A 49 9.95 13.78 -14.00
N GLY A 50 10.09 13.81 -15.32
CA GLY A 50 10.75 12.73 -16.09
C GLY A 50 9.89 11.47 -16.28
N TYR A 51 8.64 11.48 -15.84
CA TYR A 51 7.67 10.42 -16.15
C TYR A 51 6.75 10.86 -17.29
N SER A 52 6.45 9.94 -18.19
CA SER A 52 5.50 10.13 -19.30
C SER A 52 4.30 9.22 -19.11
N LEU A 53 3.10 9.74 -19.35
CA LEU A 53 1.87 8.95 -19.32
C LEU A 53 1.94 7.85 -20.39
N ILE A 54 1.62 6.61 -20.01
CA ILE A 54 1.45 5.51 -20.95
C ILE A 54 0.09 5.70 -21.64
N PRO A 55 0.04 5.85 -22.98
CA PRO A 55 -1.21 6.05 -23.70
C PRO A 55 -2.22 4.93 -23.43
N GLY A 56 -3.48 5.31 -23.18
CA GLY A 56 -4.58 4.35 -22.93
C GLY A 56 -4.56 3.70 -21.54
N SER A 57 -3.63 4.06 -20.66
CA SER A 57 -3.58 3.52 -19.29
C SER A 57 -4.48 4.23 -18.29
N ALA A 58 -4.96 5.42 -18.63
CA ALA A 58 -5.82 6.23 -17.75
C ALA A 58 -7.25 5.66 -17.71
N VAL A 59 -7.74 5.41 -16.50
CA VAL A 59 -9.06 4.85 -16.25
C VAL A 59 -9.78 5.68 -15.18
N LEU A 60 -11.04 6.01 -15.44
CA LEU A 60 -11.92 6.64 -14.46
C LEU A 60 -12.47 5.57 -13.50
N VAL A 61 -12.25 5.75 -12.22
CA VAL A 61 -12.69 4.87 -11.13
C VAL A 61 -13.75 5.60 -10.31
N GLU A 62 -14.91 4.96 -10.16
CA GLU A 62 -16.04 5.44 -9.33
C GLU A 62 -16.51 6.89 -9.62
N GLY A 63 -16.19 7.44 -10.80
CA GLY A 63 -16.63 8.77 -11.22
C GLY A 63 -15.95 9.95 -10.52
N GLY A 64 -15.04 9.69 -9.56
CA GLY A 64 -14.35 10.72 -8.78
C GLY A 64 -12.83 10.58 -8.74
N TYR A 65 -12.27 9.53 -9.36
CA TYR A 65 -10.83 9.28 -9.37
C TYR A 65 -10.34 8.86 -10.75
N ILE A 66 -9.15 9.31 -11.13
CA ILE A 66 -8.46 8.83 -12.33
C ILE A 66 -7.21 8.07 -11.89
N VAL A 67 -7.11 6.82 -12.33
CA VAL A 67 -5.91 6.00 -12.15
C VAL A 67 -5.18 5.92 -13.48
N ALA A 68 -3.89 6.22 -13.49
CA ALA A 68 -3.10 6.22 -14.71
C ALA A 68 -1.68 5.66 -14.46
N LEU A 69 -1.10 5.08 -15.51
CA LEU A 69 0.24 4.53 -15.46
C LEU A 69 1.22 5.44 -16.20
N PHE A 70 2.31 5.77 -15.52
CA PHE A 70 3.38 6.58 -16.08
C PHE A 70 4.68 5.78 -16.11
N GLN A 71 5.56 6.13 -17.04
CA GLN A 71 6.86 5.50 -17.22
C GLN A 71 7.98 6.54 -17.23
N ASN A 72 9.06 6.27 -16.51
CA ASN A 72 10.34 6.92 -16.71
C ASN A 72 11.26 5.92 -17.43
N ALA A 73 11.41 6.11 -18.74
CA ALA A 73 12.18 5.21 -19.59
C ALA A 73 13.69 5.26 -19.29
N GLU A 74 14.21 6.39 -18.84
CA GLU A 74 15.63 6.56 -18.49
C GLU A 74 15.99 5.77 -17.22
N ALA A 75 15.10 5.76 -16.24
CA ALA A 75 15.30 5.09 -14.96
C ALA A 75 14.78 3.63 -14.93
N GLY A 76 14.03 3.19 -15.94
CA GLY A 76 13.38 1.87 -15.96
C GLY A 76 12.32 1.71 -14.86
N LEU A 77 11.61 2.81 -14.55
CA LEU A 77 10.62 2.88 -13.48
C LEU A 77 9.22 3.16 -14.02
N TYR A 78 8.22 2.67 -13.31
CA TYR A 78 6.81 2.92 -13.53
C TYR A 78 6.18 3.53 -12.29
N ALA A 79 5.21 4.40 -12.50
CA ALA A 79 4.40 5.00 -11.46
C ALA A 79 2.92 4.74 -11.76
N LEU A 80 2.23 4.01 -10.88
CA LEU A 80 0.76 3.95 -10.89
C LEU A 80 0.24 5.02 -9.96
N VAL A 81 -0.55 5.93 -10.51
CA VAL A 81 -0.91 7.19 -9.86
C VAL A 81 -2.42 7.31 -9.82
N THR A 82 -2.97 7.64 -8.66
CA THR A 82 -4.39 7.93 -8.45
C THR A 82 -4.54 9.42 -8.19
N PHE A 83 -5.38 10.06 -8.99
CA PHE A 83 -5.78 11.44 -8.81
C PHE A 83 -7.25 11.54 -8.43
N ALA A 84 -7.60 12.54 -7.62
CA ALA A 84 -8.97 13.02 -7.54
C ALA A 84 -9.34 13.66 -8.89
N ALA A 85 -10.60 13.47 -9.29
CA ALA A 85 -11.11 14.03 -10.53
C ALA A 85 -12.51 14.59 -10.34
N ALA A 86 -12.71 15.81 -10.80
CA ALA A 86 -14.03 16.40 -10.96
C ALA A 86 -14.52 16.14 -12.39
N CYS A 87 -15.55 15.33 -12.53
CA CYS A 87 -16.16 14.98 -13.80
C CYS A 87 -17.49 15.69 -14.02
N ASP A 88 -17.65 16.29 -15.20
CA ASP A 88 -18.94 16.75 -15.73
C ASP A 88 -19.45 15.79 -16.83
N SER A 89 -20.57 16.14 -17.47
CA SER A 89 -21.19 15.32 -18.52
C SER A 89 -20.34 15.06 -19.76
N GLN A 90 -19.22 15.76 -19.94
CA GLN A 90 -18.38 15.70 -21.14
C GLN A 90 -16.88 15.51 -20.85
N ARG A 91 -16.39 15.88 -19.66
CA ARG A 91 -14.96 15.91 -19.33
C ARG A 91 -14.71 15.61 -17.86
N CYS A 92 -13.52 15.10 -17.58
CA CYS A 92 -12.97 14.98 -16.23
C CYS A 92 -11.73 15.85 -16.11
N THR A 93 -11.66 16.63 -15.05
CA THR A 93 -10.50 17.46 -14.71
C THR A 93 -9.78 16.80 -13.56
N ILE A 94 -8.46 16.61 -13.70
CA ILE A 94 -7.60 16.12 -12.62
C ILE A 94 -7.42 17.25 -11.61
N GLU A 95 -7.60 16.94 -10.33
CA GLU A 95 -7.44 17.89 -9.24
C GLU A 95 -6.19 17.55 -8.43
N ASP A 96 -6.35 16.76 -7.36
CA ASP A 96 -5.28 16.43 -6.44
C ASP A 96 -4.67 15.06 -6.76
N LEU A 97 -3.36 14.92 -6.52
CA LEU A 97 -2.78 13.59 -6.34
C LEU A 97 -3.40 13.00 -5.06
N VAL A 98 -3.82 11.73 -5.10
CA VAL A 98 -4.40 11.03 -3.93
C VAL A 98 -3.46 9.94 -3.46
N ALA A 99 -2.89 9.18 -4.39
CA ALA A 99 -1.95 8.12 -4.07
C ALA A 99 -1.04 7.80 -5.25
N TYR A 100 0.12 7.23 -4.96
CA TYR A 100 0.97 6.66 -5.99
C TYR A 100 1.73 5.42 -5.49
N THR A 101 2.09 4.56 -6.44
CA THR A 101 3.08 3.51 -6.23
C THR A 101 4.13 3.51 -7.31
N LEU A 102 5.40 3.39 -6.92
CA LEU A 102 6.52 3.26 -7.85
C LEU A 102 6.98 1.81 -7.92
N PHE A 103 7.30 1.31 -9.10
CA PHE A 103 7.81 -0.05 -9.29
C PHE A 103 8.75 -0.15 -10.50
N SER A 104 9.67 -1.11 -10.45
CA SER A 104 10.53 -1.48 -11.59
C SER A 104 9.91 -2.61 -12.40
N GLU A 105 10.46 -2.90 -13.59
CA GLU A 105 10.07 -4.03 -14.44
C GLU A 105 10.08 -5.39 -13.71
N THR A 106 10.89 -5.51 -12.66
CA THR A 106 11.01 -6.71 -11.81
C THR A 106 9.95 -6.80 -10.70
N GLN A 107 8.91 -5.95 -10.74
CA GLN A 107 7.71 -5.97 -9.89
C GLN A 107 7.94 -5.77 -8.38
N THR A 108 9.09 -5.23 -7.97
CA THR A 108 9.22 -4.79 -6.58
C THR A 108 8.55 -3.44 -6.43
N ALA A 109 7.50 -3.34 -5.59
CA ALA A 109 6.96 -2.04 -5.20
C ALA A 109 8.03 -1.31 -4.39
N ILE A 110 8.52 -0.19 -4.93
CA ILE A 110 9.63 0.58 -4.37
C ILE A 110 9.09 1.56 -3.32
N ARG A 111 7.89 2.12 -3.54
CA ARG A 111 7.23 3.08 -2.63
C ARG A 111 5.72 3.09 -2.80
N LEU A 112 5.00 3.18 -1.68
CA LEU A 112 3.56 3.48 -1.60
C LEU A 112 3.40 4.76 -0.78
N ALA A 113 2.63 5.71 -1.27
CA ALA A 113 2.30 6.91 -0.51
C ALA A 113 0.90 7.43 -0.86
N GLN A 114 0.23 7.95 0.17
CA GLN A 114 -0.96 8.78 0.03
C GLN A 114 -0.49 10.23 0.06
N ALA A 115 -1.09 11.04 -0.79
CA ALA A 115 -0.86 12.49 -0.87
C ALA A 115 -1.51 13.21 0.31
#